data_AF-A0A377MB81-F1
#
_entry.id   AF-A0A377MB81-F1
#
_cell.length_a   1.000
_cell.length_b   1.000
_cell.length_c   1.000
_cell.angle_alpha   90.00
_cell.angle_beta   90.00
_cell.angle_gamma   90.00
#
_symmetry.space_group_name_H-M   'P 1'
#
loop_
_entity.id
_entity.type
_entity.pdbx_description
1 polymer ?
#
loop_
_entity_poly.entity_id
_entity_poly.type
_entity_poly.pdbx_seq_one_letter_code
_entity_poly.pdbx_strand_id
1 'polypeptide(L)'
;MSDNAKITARIRRLMALGTRNSNPHEAARAVALAQRLMQRHGLTPDMLSLSDVSESVCFSLTSDAEKVPAWLSSLQPWSVWPRAAVAGLAGMFMSVHRA
;
A
#
# COMPACT_ATOMS: atom_id res chain seq x y z
N MET A 1 17.05 12.84 -11.18
CA MET A 1 15.85 13.65 -10.83
C MET A 1 16.28 14.95 -10.18
N SER A 2 15.73 16.09 -10.64
CA SER A 2 15.88 17.39 -9.99
C SER A 2 15.28 17.38 -8.58
N ASP A 3 15.82 18.20 -7.67
CA ASP A 3 15.38 18.17 -6.26
C ASP A 3 13.93 18.62 -6.08
N ASN A 4 13.45 19.54 -6.92
CA ASN A 4 12.04 19.93 -6.96
C ASN A 4 11.11 18.76 -7.33
N ALA A 5 11.51 17.88 -8.25
CA ALA A 5 10.71 16.70 -8.61
C ALA A 5 10.56 15.71 -7.44
N LYS A 6 11.60 15.57 -6.60
CA LYS A 6 11.54 14.74 -5.39
C LYS A 6 10.60 15.36 -4.35
N ILE A 7 10.65 16.68 -4.19
CA ILE A 7 9.82 17.41 -3.23
C ILE A 7 8.35 17.35 -3.64
N THR A 8 8.02 17.60 -4.91
CA THR A 8 6.63 17.50 -5.41
C THR A 8 6.07 16.09 -5.26
N ALA A 9 6.86 15.06 -5.57
CA ALA A 9 6.47 13.66 -5.34
C ALA A 9 6.22 13.32 -3.86
N ARG A 10 6.97 13.96 -2.93
CA ARG A 10 6.77 13.77 -1.49
C ARG A 10 5.54 14.50 -0.97
N ILE A 11 5.28 15.72 -1.44
CA ILE A 11 4.07 16.49 -1.10
C ILE A 11 2.81 15.73 -1.52
N ARG A 12 2.76 15.20 -2.75
CA ARG A 12 1.61 14.40 -3.22
C ARG A 12 1.37 13.16 -2.37
N ARG A 13 2.44 12.43 -2.03
CA ARG A 13 2.35 11.27 -1.14
C ARG A 13 1.76 11.63 0.22
N LEU A 14 2.22 12.73 0.82
CA LEU A 14 1.69 13.21 2.10
C LEU A 14 0.22 13.63 2.01
N MET A 15 -0.19 14.28 0.90
CA MET A 15 -1.60 14.62 0.67
C MET A 15 -2.48 13.38 0.48
N ALA A 16 -2.03 12.39 -0.29
CA ALA A 16 -2.74 11.13 -0.48
C ALA A 16 -2.84 10.30 0.82
N LEU A 17 -1.79 10.31 1.63
CA LEU A 17 -1.82 9.72 2.98
C LEU A 17 -2.83 10.45 3.89
N GLY A 18 -2.92 11.77 3.77
CA GLY A 18 -3.90 12.58 4.47
C GLY A 18 -5.34 12.22 4.15
N THR A 19 -5.65 11.89 2.90
CA THR A 19 -7.03 11.60 2.46
C THR A 19 -7.42 10.13 2.61
N ARG A 20 -6.46 9.19 2.59
CA ARG A 20 -6.73 7.74 2.59
C ARG A 20 -6.50 7.04 3.94
N ASN A 21 -5.93 7.71 4.93
CA ASN A 21 -5.65 7.11 6.24
C ASN A 21 -6.90 7.07 7.14
N SER A 22 -7.12 5.97 7.85
CA SER A 22 -8.20 5.78 8.83
C SER A 22 -7.94 6.50 10.16
N ASN A 23 -6.68 6.84 10.47
CA ASN A 23 -6.32 7.58 11.68
C ASN A 23 -6.35 9.12 11.44
N PRO A 24 -7.29 9.87 12.06
CA PRO A 24 -7.44 11.31 11.81
C PRO A 24 -6.23 12.14 12.28
N HIS A 25 -5.54 11.72 13.34
CA HIS A 25 -4.36 12.44 13.84
C HIS A 25 -3.18 12.33 12.88
N GLU A 26 -2.98 11.16 12.28
CA GLU A 26 -1.94 10.94 11.28
C GLU A 26 -2.26 11.63 9.97
N ALA A 27 -3.52 11.58 9.55
CA ALA A 27 -4.02 12.28 8.37
C ALA A 27 -3.74 13.79 8.49
N ALA A 28 -4.15 14.41 9.61
CA ALA A 28 -3.93 15.84 9.86
C ALA A 28 -2.44 16.21 9.87
N ARG A 29 -1.59 15.38 10.50
CA ARG A 29 -0.14 15.60 10.50
C ARG A 29 0.46 15.50 9.10
N ALA A 30 0.03 14.53 8.30
CA ALA A 30 0.51 14.34 6.94
C ALA A 30 0.19 15.56 6.06
N VAL A 31 -1.06 16.06 6.12
CA VAL A 31 -1.48 17.26 5.39
C VAL A 31 -0.72 18.50 5.86
N ALA A 32 -0.56 18.70 7.17
CA ALA A 32 0.19 19.84 7.72
C ALA A 32 1.66 19.84 7.25
N LEU A 33 2.29 18.66 7.19
CA LEU A 33 3.65 18.53 6.66
C LEU A 33 3.73 18.83 5.16
N ALA A 34 2.74 18.38 4.38
CA ALA A 34 2.66 18.70 2.95
C ALA A 34 2.57 20.23 2.74
N GLN A 35 1.71 20.91 3.49
CA GLN A 35 1.55 22.36 3.43
C GLN A 35 2.83 23.12 3.79
N ARG A 36 3.54 22.71 4.85
CA ARG A 36 4.82 23.32 5.22
C ARG A 36 5.90 23.14 4.14
N LEU A 37 5.94 21.98 3.49
CA LEU A 37 6.85 21.73 2.37
C LEU A 37 6.52 22.61 1.18
N MET A 38 5.23 22.80 0.86
CA MET A 38 4.79 23.70 -0.21
C MET A 38 5.22 25.15 0.07
N GLN A 39 4.98 25.65 1.29
CA GLN A 39 5.35 27.01 1.69
C GLN A 39 6.86 27.24 1.61
N ARG A 40 7.66 26.29 2.10
CA ARG A 40 9.12 26.41 2.11
C ARG A 40 9.74 26.48 0.71
N HIS A 41 9.12 25.80 -0.26
CA HIS A 41 9.64 25.70 -1.63
C HIS A 41 8.86 26.54 -2.65
N GLY A 42 7.88 27.34 -2.21
CA GLY A 42 7.07 28.20 -3.10
C GLY A 42 6.25 27.42 -4.13
N LEU A 43 5.84 26.19 -3.81
CA LEU A 43 5.14 25.31 -4.74
C LEU A 43 3.63 25.51 -4.64
N THR A 44 2.98 25.79 -5.78
CA THR A 44 1.53 25.92 -5.86
C THR A 44 0.85 24.59 -6.20
N PRO A 45 -0.44 24.41 -5.86
CA PRO A 45 -1.20 23.20 -6.21
C PRO A 45 -1.19 22.91 -7.72
N ASP A 46 -1.23 23.94 -8.57
CA ASP A 46 -1.20 23.79 -10.03
C ASP A 46 0.08 23.11 -10.53
N MET A 47 1.22 23.42 -9.90
CA MET A 47 2.50 22.78 -10.19
C MET A 47 2.54 21.30 -9.79
N LEU A 48 1.63 20.86 -8.91
CA LEU A 48 1.51 19.46 -8.49
C LEU A 48 0.65 18.65 -9.48
N SER A 49 -0.20 19.27 -10.30
CA SER A 49 -1.13 18.54 -11.19
C SER A 49 -0.43 17.87 -12.39
N LEU A 50 0.68 18.45 -12.87
CA LEU A 50 1.34 18.07 -14.13
C LEU A 50 2.17 16.76 -14.11
N SER A 51 2.13 15.93 -13.08
CA SER A 51 3.00 14.73 -12.99
C SER A 51 2.28 13.43 -12.62
N ASP A 52 0.99 13.33 -12.93
CA ASP A 52 0.10 12.28 -12.42
C ASP A 52 0.21 10.91 -13.13
N VAL A 53 1.29 10.64 -13.84
CA VAL A 53 1.54 9.31 -14.42
C VAL A 53 2.88 8.79 -13.93
N SER A 54 2.85 7.90 -12.95
CA SER A 54 4.01 7.14 -12.50
C SER A 54 3.65 5.67 -12.41
N GLU A 55 4.25 4.87 -13.27
CA GLU A 55 4.24 3.41 -13.12
C GLU A 55 5.26 3.04 -12.05
N SER A 56 4.87 2.20 -11.09
CA SER A 56 5.79 1.63 -10.11
C SER A 56 5.82 0.12 -10.27
N VAL A 57 6.92 -0.41 -10.77
CA VAL A 57 7.16 -1.86 -10.83
C VAL A 57 7.66 -2.30 -9.45
N CYS A 58 6.86 -3.07 -8.73
CA CYS A 58 7.31 -3.76 -7.52
C CYS A 58 8.07 -5.02 -7.94
N PHE A 59 9.37 -4.89 -8.20
CA PHE A 59 10.18 -6.01 -8.68
C PHE A 59 10.60 -6.99 -7.58
N SER A 60 10.54 -6.58 -6.31
CA SER A 60 10.97 -7.39 -5.19
C SER A 60 9.98 -7.29 -4.03
N LEU A 61 9.09 -8.28 -3.94
CA LEU A 61 8.73 -8.79 -2.62
C LEU A 61 10.07 -9.26 -2.02
N THR A 62 10.68 -8.50 -1.12
CA THR A 62 11.95 -8.84 -0.43
C THR A 62 11.75 -9.99 0.56
N SER A 63 10.94 -10.97 0.18
CA SER A 63 10.81 -12.23 0.87
C SER A 63 11.69 -13.23 0.12
N ASP A 64 13.02 -13.04 0.21
CA ASP A 64 13.98 -14.15 0.11
C ASP A 64 13.85 -15.07 1.34
N ALA A 65 12.61 -15.37 1.74
CA ALA A 65 12.30 -16.23 2.86
C ALA A 65 12.38 -17.67 2.33
N GLU A 66 13.57 -18.25 2.42
CA GLU A 66 13.83 -19.66 2.13
C GLU A 66 12.91 -20.59 2.95
N LYS A 67 12.43 -20.09 4.11
CA LYS A 67 11.46 -20.74 4.98
C LYS A 67 10.42 -19.74 5.48
N VAL A 68 9.17 -20.17 5.50
CA VAL A 68 8.07 -19.44 6.14
C VAL A 68 8.44 -19.15 7.60
N PRO A 69 8.39 -17.89 8.07
CA PRO A 69 8.72 -17.57 9.46
C PRO A 69 7.73 -18.23 10.42
N ALA A 70 8.23 -18.74 11.55
CA ALA A 70 7.46 -19.60 12.46
C ALA A 70 6.15 -18.98 12.97
N TRP A 71 6.12 -17.65 13.15
CA TRP A 71 4.92 -16.92 13.55
C TRP A 71 3.79 -17.01 12.51
N LEU A 72 4.13 -17.14 11.21
CA LEU A 72 3.15 -17.31 10.14
C LEU A 72 2.58 -18.74 10.12
N SER A 73 3.41 -19.75 10.47
CA SER A 73 2.97 -21.14 10.58
C SER A 73 1.89 -21.33 11.65
N SER A 74 1.92 -20.54 12.72
CA SER A 74 0.88 -20.52 13.76
C SER A 74 -0.44 -19.86 13.33
N LEU A 75 -0.46 -19.16 12.19
CA LEU A 75 -1.64 -18.45 11.66
C LEU A 75 -2.31 -19.17 10.47
N GLN A 76 -1.72 -20.26 9.98
CA GLN A 76 -2.25 -21.02 8.83
C GLN A 76 -2.96 -22.31 9.30
N PRO A 77 -4.28 -22.30 9.50
CA PRO A 77 -5.02 -23.51 9.88
C PRO A 77 -5.06 -24.60 8.80
N TRP A 78 -4.68 -24.28 7.54
CA TRP A 78 -4.85 -25.17 6.39
C TRP A 78 -3.56 -25.83 5.89
N SER A 79 -2.37 -25.41 6.34
CA SER A 79 -1.09 -25.94 5.84
C SER A 79 -0.72 -27.34 6.37
N VAL A 80 -1.58 -27.96 7.18
CA VAL A 80 -1.37 -29.31 7.74
C VAL A 80 -2.13 -30.41 6.99
N TRP A 81 -3.01 -30.08 6.05
CA TRP A 81 -3.82 -31.07 5.36
C TRP A 81 -3.13 -31.63 4.11
N PRO A 82 -3.12 -32.96 3.90
CA PRO A 82 -2.58 -33.56 2.68
C PRO A 82 -3.35 -33.06 1.44
N ARG A 83 -2.65 -32.88 0.30
CA ARG A 83 -3.21 -32.36 -0.98
C ARG A 83 -4.54 -33.00 -1.42
N ALA A 84 -4.80 -34.24 -1.00
CA ALA A 84 -6.07 -34.93 -1.27
C ALA A 84 -7.29 -34.32 -0.55
N ALA A 85 -7.11 -33.70 0.61
CA ALA A 85 -8.19 -33.09 1.39
C ALA A 85 -8.57 -31.68 0.92
N VAL A 86 -7.65 -30.96 0.28
CA VAL A 86 -7.88 -29.57 -0.18
C VAL A 86 -8.85 -29.52 -1.38
N ALA A 87 -8.92 -30.59 -2.18
CA ALA A 87 -9.87 -30.71 -3.28
C ALA A 87 -11.33 -30.82 -2.81
N GLY A 88 -11.59 -31.29 -1.59
CA GLY A 88 -12.95 -31.44 -1.05
C GLY A 88 -13.60 -30.13 -0.61
N LEU A 89 -12.81 -29.12 -0.19
CA LEU A 89 -13.34 -27.88 0.38
C LEU A 89 -13.49 -26.73 -0.63
N ALA A 90 -12.80 -26.78 -1.77
CA ALA A 90 -13.02 -25.82 -2.86
C ALA A 90 -14.45 -25.89 -3.44
N GLY A 91 -15.13 -27.03 -3.30
CA GLY A 91 -16.52 -27.20 -3.71
C GLY A 91 -17.55 -26.53 -2.77
N MET A 92 -17.21 -26.24 -1.52
CA MET A 92 -18.16 -25.70 -0.54
C MET A 92 -18.29 -24.17 -0.61
N PHE A 93 -17.24 -23.46 -1.05
CA PHE A 93 -17.23 -21.98 -1.07
C PHE A 93 -17.78 -21.34 -2.37
N MET A 94 -17.97 -22.10 -3.44
CA MET A 94 -18.59 -21.60 -4.68
C MET A 94 -20.12 -21.78 -4.75
N SER A 95 -20.76 -22.28 -3.69
CA SER A 95 -22.22 -22.47 -3.66
C SER A 95 -22.98 -21.34 -2.97
N VAL A 96 -22.33 -20.19 -2.70
CA VAL A 96 -22.96 -18.97 -2.15
C VAL A 96 -22.90 -17.80 -3.13
N HIS A 97 -22.96 -18.07 -4.43
CA HIS A 97 -23.16 -17.01 -5.44
C HIS A 97 -24.07 -17.44 -6.59
N ARG A 98 -25.10 -18.24 -6.27
CA ARG A 98 -26.27 -18.39 -7.14
C ARG A 98 -27.48 -18.85 -6.32
N ALA A 99 -28.09 -17.89 -5.63
CA ALA A 99 -29.50 -17.90 -5.24
C ALA A 99 -29.99 -16.45 -5.29
#